data_AF-A0A1A9HNS3-F1
#
_entry.id   AF-A0A1A9HNS3-F1
#
_cell.length_a   1.000
_cell.length_b   1.000
_cell.length_c   1.000
_cell.angle_alpha   90.00
_cell.angle_beta   90.00
_cell.angle_gamma   90.00
#
_symmetry.space_group_name_H-M   'P 1'
#
loop_
_entity.id
_entity.type
_entity.pdbx_description
1 polymer ?
#
loop_
_entity_poly.entity_id
_entity_poly.type
_entity_poly.pdbx_seq_one_letter_code
_entity_poly.pdbx_strand_id
1 'polypeptide(L)'
;MKTLFKTFLVLGFILVAGALLLGWGVVHLLGDVPGVHLTVDGEEVILSGMGVADAFGAGLGLIIAFVVMCLVVPLVLLLGLGLPLLILGAVALVALAALAGVGAVVGSPLLLIGLVVWLLVRDKPRKTPRVPSAPAAPTMTSPGEPTLHA
;
A
#
# COMPACT_ATOMS: atom_id res chain seq x y z
N MET A 1 13.46 3.23 5.84
CA MET A 1 13.20 3.46 7.29
C MET A 1 12.32 4.69 7.55
N LYS A 2 12.63 5.86 6.98
CA LYS A 2 11.88 7.13 7.21
C LYS A 2 10.41 7.09 6.75
N THR A 3 10.08 6.33 5.72
CA THR A 3 8.71 6.26 5.15
C THR A 3 7.77 5.41 5.97
N LEU A 4 8.13 4.17 6.32
CA LEU A 4 7.28 3.27 7.11
C LEU A 4 6.98 3.86 8.51
N PHE A 5 7.99 4.41 9.18
CA PHE A 5 7.80 5.06 10.47
C PHE A 5 6.84 6.24 10.37
N LYS A 6 6.98 7.07 9.32
CA LYS A 6 6.09 8.20 9.07
C LYS A 6 4.65 7.75 8.77
N THR A 7 4.47 6.66 8.02
CA THR A 7 3.16 6.09 7.72
C THR A 7 2.47 5.57 8.97
N PHE A 8 3.16 4.79 9.81
CA PHE A 8 2.60 4.30 11.07
C PHE A 8 2.29 5.43 12.06
N LEU A 9 3.15 6.45 12.13
CA LEU A 9 2.93 7.62 12.99
C LEU A 9 1.70 8.41 12.54
N VAL A 10 1.54 8.64 11.23
CA VAL A 10 0.35 9.32 10.68
C VAL A 10 -0.91 8.49 10.92
N LEU A 11 -0.87 7.18 10.71
CA LEU A 11 -2.01 6.29 10.98
C LEU A 11 -2.41 6.29 12.46
N GLY A 12 -1.42 6.24 13.36
CA GLY A 12 -1.65 6.35 14.81
C GLY A 12 -2.29 7.69 15.18
N PHE A 13 -1.81 8.80 14.59
CA PHE A 13 -2.39 10.12 14.79
C PHE A 13 -3.84 10.21 14.30
N ILE A 14 -4.16 9.59 13.16
CA ILE A 14 -5.53 9.51 12.63
C ILE A 14 -6.44 8.72 13.59
N LEU A 15 -5.96 7.58 14.12
CA LEU A 15 -6.75 6.82 15.10
C LEU A 15 -6.99 7.59 16.39
N VAL A 16 -5.98 8.30 16.91
CA VAL A 16 -6.11 9.15 18.10
C VAL A 16 -7.10 10.28 17.84
N ALA A 17 -7.01 10.96 16.69
CA ALA A 17 -7.97 11.99 16.31
C ALA A 17 -9.40 11.43 16.18
N GLY A 18 -9.54 10.24 15.57
CA GLY A 18 -10.82 9.53 15.49
C GLY A 18 -11.40 9.20 16.87
N ALA A 19 -10.58 8.69 17.79
CA ALA A 19 -10.98 8.39 19.16
C ALA A 19 -11.39 9.64 19.95
N LEU A 20 -10.68 10.77 19.77
CA LEU A 20 -11.04 12.05 20.37
C LEU A 20 -12.38 12.57 19.82
N LEU A 21 -12.61 12.47 18.51
CA LEU A 21 -13.87 12.87 17.88
C LEU A 21 -15.04 11.99 18.33
N LEU A 22 -14.84 10.67 18.41
CA LEU A 22 -15.83 9.73 18.93
C LEU A 22 -16.11 9.97 20.41
N GLY A 23 -15.07 10.16 21.22
CA GLY A 23 -15.21 10.48 22.64
C GLY A 23 -15.97 11.78 22.86
N TRP A 24 -15.63 12.83 22.11
CA TRP A 24 -16.37 14.09 22.11
C TRP A 24 -17.83 13.90 21.70
N GLY A 25 -18.09 13.12 20.65
CA GLY A 25 -19.44 12.79 20.22
C GLY A 25 -20.25 12.06 21.30
N VAL A 26 -19.65 11.09 21.99
CA VAL A 26 -20.28 10.38 23.10
C VAL A 26 -20.60 11.33 24.26
N VAL A 27 -19.66 12.21 24.62
CA VAL A 27 -19.86 13.20 25.70
C VAL A 27 -20.98 14.18 25.34
N HIS A 28 -21.06 14.63 24.08
CA HIS A 28 -22.11 15.54 23.63
C HIS A 28 -23.48 14.85 23.58
N LEU A 29 -23.54 13.58 23.19
CA LEU A 29 -24.77 12.79 23.17
C LEU A 29 -25.26 12.44 24.58
N LEU A 30 -24.35 12.20 25.53
CA LEU A 30 -24.69 11.94 26.93
C LEU A 30 -25.03 13.24 27.68
N GLY A 31 -24.40 14.36 27.32
CA GLY A 31 -24.64 15.67 27.94
C GLY A 31 -26.04 16.24 27.65
N ASP A 32 -26.64 15.87 26.53
CA ASP A 32 -28.02 16.27 26.15
C ASP A 32 -29.12 15.40 26.80
N VAL A 33 -28.77 14.40 27.62
CA VAL A 33 -29.75 13.58 28.34
C VAL A 33 -30.05 14.19 29.72
N PRO A 34 -31.25 14.76 29.94
CA PRO A 34 -31.61 15.29 31.25
C PRO A 34 -31.76 14.14 32.25
N GLY A 35 -30.91 14.13 33.29
CA GLY A 35 -30.93 13.12 34.37
C GLY A 35 -29.59 12.43 34.66
N VAL A 36 -28.51 12.76 33.95
CA VAL A 36 -27.18 12.20 34.23
C VAL A 36 -26.47 13.03 35.30
N HIS A 37 -26.57 12.58 36.56
CA HIS A 37 -25.80 13.12 37.67
C HIS A 37 -24.48 12.35 37.79
N LEU A 38 -23.35 13.05 37.60
CA LEU A 38 -22.02 12.48 37.83
C LEU A 38 -21.76 12.44 39.34
N THR A 39 -21.82 11.24 39.89
CA THR A 39 -21.41 10.97 41.27
C THR A 39 -19.99 10.43 41.25
N VAL A 40 -19.10 11.05 42.00
CA VAL A 40 -17.73 10.54 42.20
C VAL A 40 -17.61 10.24 43.68
N ASP A 41 -17.32 8.98 44.02
CA ASP A 41 -17.21 8.50 45.41
C ASP A 41 -18.48 8.70 46.27
N GLY A 42 -19.66 8.70 45.63
CA GLY A 42 -20.96 8.84 46.29
C GLY A 42 -21.40 10.28 46.54
N GLU A 43 -20.57 11.27 46.20
CA GLU A 43 -20.90 12.68 46.30
C GLU A 43 -21.32 13.25 44.93
N GLU A 44 -22.40 14.03 44.92
CA GLU A 44 -22.87 14.72 43.71
C GLU A 44 -21.90 15.85 43.38
N VAL A 45 -21.12 15.69 42.32
CA VAL A 45 -20.09 16.67 41.94
C VAL A 45 -20.75 17.87 41.28
N ILE A 46 -21.22 18.81 42.10
CA ILE A 46 -21.62 20.13 41.63
C ILE A 46 -20.32 20.92 41.41
N LEU A 47 -19.97 21.18 40.15
CA LEU A 47 -18.74 21.86 39.72
C LEU A 47 -18.42 23.18 40.47
N SER A 48 -19.43 23.78 41.10
CA SER A 48 -19.35 25.04 41.84
C SER A 48 -18.62 24.96 43.19
N GLY A 49 -18.35 23.76 43.74
CA GLY A 49 -17.79 23.57 45.09
C GLY A 49 -16.33 23.09 45.16
N MET A 50 -15.61 23.05 44.05
CA MET A 50 -14.29 22.42 43.99
C MET A 50 -13.23 23.23 44.76
N GLY A 51 -12.70 22.66 45.85
CA GLY A 51 -11.60 23.26 46.60
C GLY A 51 -10.35 23.42 45.73
N VAL A 52 -9.51 24.42 46.04
CA VAL A 52 -8.30 24.74 45.24
C VAL A 52 -7.36 23.53 45.08
N ALA A 53 -7.28 22.66 46.10
CA ALA A 53 -6.51 21.43 46.06
C ALA A 53 -7.08 20.39 45.07
N ASP A 54 -8.41 20.23 45.03
CA ASP A 54 -9.08 19.32 44.09
C ASP A 54 -8.99 19.84 42.66
N ALA A 55 -9.16 21.15 42.44
CA ALA A 55 -9.01 21.75 41.12
C ALA A 55 -7.59 21.56 40.58
N PHE A 56 -6.58 21.66 41.44
CA PHE A 56 -5.19 21.41 41.05
C PHE A 56 -4.93 19.92 40.77
N GLY A 57 -5.44 19.02 41.61
CA GLY A 57 -5.34 17.58 41.41
C GLY A 57 -6.03 17.12 40.11
N ALA A 58 -7.24 17.61 39.85
CA ALA A 58 -7.99 17.35 38.63
C ALA A 58 -7.26 17.92 37.40
N GLY A 59 -6.74 19.15 37.49
CA GLY A 59 -5.97 19.77 36.41
C GLY A 59 -4.69 18.99 36.08
N LEU A 60 -3.91 18.61 37.10
CA LEU A 60 -2.69 17.84 36.92
C LEU A 60 -2.98 16.42 36.40
N GLY A 61 -4.03 15.79 36.90
CA GLY A 61 -4.53 14.51 36.40
C GLY A 61 -4.96 14.58 34.94
N LEU A 62 -5.63 15.66 34.53
CA LEU A 62 -6.05 15.87 33.15
C LEU A 62 -4.87 16.08 32.21
N ILE A 63 -3.84 16.82 32.64
CA ILE A 63 -2.59 17.00 31.86
C ILE A 63 -1.89 15.65 31.69
N ILE A 64 -1.74 14.87 32.77
CA ILE A 64 -1.11 13.54 32.70
C ILE A 64 -1.92 12.61 31.80
N ALA A 65 -3.25 12.58 31.96
CA ALA A 65 -4.14 11.78 31.13
C ALA A 65 -4.01 12.16 29.65
N PHE A 66 -3.94 13.46 29.33
CA PHE A 66 -3.73 13.94 27.97
C PHE A 66 -2.37 13.47 27.41
N VAL A 67 -1.29 13.59 28.18
CA VAL A 67 0.05 13.11 27.76
C VAL A 67 0.04 11.60 27.53
N VAL A 68 -0.55 10.83 28.44
CA VAL A 68 -0.64 9.37 28.32
C VAL A 68 -1.45 8.99 27.09
N MET A 69 -2.60 9.61 26.85
CA MET A 69 -3.43 9.29 25.69
C MET A 69 -2.81 9.73 24.36
N CYS A 70 -2.21 10.91 24.30
CA CYS A 70 -1.67 11.45 23.04
C CYS A 70 -0.28 10.92 22.71
N LEU A 71 0.52 10.53 23.70
CA LEU A 71 1.88 10.06 23.49
C LEU A 71 2.03 8.58 23.79
N VAL A 72 1.70 8.14 25.02
CA VAL A 72 2.05 6.81 25.50
C VAL A 72 1.21 5.74 24.81
N VAL A 73 -0.11 5.90 24.76
CA VAL A 73 -1.04 4.93 24.15
C VAL A 73 -0.69 4.66 22.67
N PRO A 74 -0.54 5.67 21.78
CA PRO A 74 -0.17 5.39 20.41
C PRO A 74 1.21 4.76 20.30
N LEU A 75 2.19 5.16 21.14
CA LEU A 75 3.52 4.54 21.12
C LEU A 75 3.47 3.08 21.55
N VAL A 76 2.69 2.74 22.58
CA VAL A 76 2.48 1.36 23.06
C VAL A 76 1.73 0.54 22.03
N LEU A 77 0.72 1.07 21.35
CA LEU A 77 0.04 0.36 20.26
C LEU A 77 1.00 0.11 19.08
N LEU A 78 1.82 1.09 18.74
CA LEU A 78 2.74 1.01 17.60
C LEU A 78 3.92 0.08 17.89
N LEU A 79 4.42 0.05 19.13
CA LEU A 79 5.52 -0.83 19.53
C LEU A 79 5.03 -2.22 19.94
N GLY A 80 3.93 -2.29 20.70
CA GLY A 80 3.36 -3.52 21.22
C GLY A 80 2.59 -4.31 20.17
N LEU A 81 1.82 -3.65 19.31
CA LEU A 81 1.06 -4.32 18.24
C LEU A 81 1.73 -4.19 16.87
N GLY A 82 2.34 -3.02 16.58
CA GLY A 82 2.99 -2.79 15.30
C GLY A 82 4.24 -3.65 15.08
N LEU A 83 5.07 -3.88 16.11
CA LEU A 83 6.24 -4.76 16.00
C LEU A 83 5.88 -6.22 15.70
N PRO A 84 4.97 -6.90 16.45
CA PRO A 84 4.60 -8.27 16.12
C PRO A 84 3.88 -8.39 14.78
N LEU A 85 3.04 -7.43 14.39
CA LEU A 85 2.45 -7.40 13.04
C LEU A 85 3.51 -7.28 11.95
N LEU A 86 4.54 -6.46 12.17
CA LEU A 86 5.65 -6.29 11.24
C LEU A 86 6.45 -7.59 11.08
N ILE A 87 6.69 -8.30 12.19
CA ILE A 87 7.35 -9.61 12.18
C ILE A 87 6.49 -10.62 11.40
N LEU A 88 5.20 -10.73 11.69
CA LEU A 88 4.30 -11.61 10.97
C LEU A 88 4.25 -11.30 9.47
N GLY A 89 4.15 -10.01 9.12
CA GLY A 89 4.13 -9.57 7.73
C GLY A 89 5.44 -9.89 6.99
N ALA A 90 6.59 -9.69 7.65
CA ALA A 90 7.89 -10.04 7.09
C ALA A 90 8.01 -11.55 6.86
N VAL A 91 7.61 -12.37 7.83
CA VAL A 91 7.60 -13.84 7.69
C VAL A 91 6.69 -14.28 6.55
N ALA A 92 5.50 -13.69 6.43
CA ALA A 92 4.56 -13.99 5.35
C ALA A 92 5.14 -13.63 3.96
N LEU A 93 5.79 -12.47 3.83
CA LEU A 93 6.46 -12.08 2.58
C LEU A 93 7.61 -13.02 2.22
N VAL A 94 8.43 -13.41 3.20
CA VAL A 94 9.51 -14.38 2.99
C VAL A 94 8.92 -15.72 2.54
N ALA A 95 7.84 -16.18 3.16
CA ALA A 95 7.16 -17.41 2.78
C ALA A 95 6.60 -17.33 1.35
N LEU A 96 5.96 -16.22 0.97
CA LEU A 96 5.48 -15.97 -0.39
C LEU A 96 6.62 -15.93 -1.40
N ALA A 97 7.72 -15.25 -1.09
CA ALA A 97 8.90 -15.20 -1.93
C ALA A 97 9.55 -16.58 -2.09
N ALA A 98 9.58 -17.38 -1.02
CA ALA A 98 10.07 -18.76 -1.07
C ALA A 98 9.17 -19.65 -1.94
N LEU A 99 7.84 -19.57 -1.78
CA LEU A 99 6.89 -20.29 -2.64
C LEU A 99 7.05 -19.88 -4.11
N ALA A 100 7.13 -18.58 -4.38
CA ALA A 100 7.33 -18.07 -5.73
C ALA A 100 8.68 -18.49 -6.30
N GLY A 101 9.74 -18.51 -5.49
CA GLY A 101 11.07 -18.96 -5.88
C GLY A 101 11.10 -20.45 -6.22
N VAL A 102 10.53 -21.30 -5.37
CA VAL A 102 10.41 -22.75 -5.65
C VAL A 102 9.52 -23.00 -6.87
N GLY A 103 8.40 -22.30 -6.96
CA GLY A 103 7.49 -22.36 -8.12
C GLY A 103 8.18 -21.91 -9.40
N ALA A 104 9.06 -20.90 -9.34
CA ALA A 104 9.86 -20.46 -10.48
C ALA A 104 10.95 -21.48 -10.83
N VAL A 105 11.67 -22.06 -9.86
CA VAL A 105 12.72 -23.05 -10.16
C VAL A 105 12.14 -24.33 -10.77
N VAL A 106 11.01 -24.82 -10.25
CA VAL A 106 10.34 -26.03 -10.76
C VAL A 106 9.52 -25.73 -12.01
N GLY A 107 8.86 -24.57 -12.08
CA GLY A 107 8.02 -24.17 -13.20
C GLY A 107 8.77 -23.58 -14.39
N SER A 108 9.96 -23.00 -14.18
CA SER A 108 10.81 -22.42 -15.24
C SER A 108 11.14 -23.42 -16.35
N PRO A 109 11.60 -24.66 -16.07
CA PRO A 109 11.84 -25.63 -17.15
C PRO A 109 10.55 -25.97 -17.91
N LEU A 110 9.39 -26.07 -17.26
CA LEU A 110 8.11 -26.30 -17.95
C LEU A 110 7.65 -25.11 -18.79
N LEU A 111 7.81 -23.88 -18.30
CA LEU A 111 7.49 -22.67 -19.05
C LEU A 111 8.42 -22.49 -20.27
N LEU A 112 9.70 -22.83 -20.14
CA LEU A 112 10.64 -22.84 -21.26
C LEU A 112 10.27 -23.90 -22.30
N ILE A 113 9.96 -25.13 -21.87
CA ILE A 113 9.52 -26.19 -22.79
C ILE A 113 8.22 -25.79 -23.50
N GLY A 114 7.24 -25.26 -22.76
CA GLY A 114 6.00 -24.76 -23.32
C GLY A 114 6.23 -23.63 -24.32
N LEU A 115 7.11 -22.68 -24.01
CA LEU A 115 7.45 -21.56 -24.89
C LEU A 115 8.16 -22.04 -26.16
N VAL A 116 9.07 -23.00 -26.06
CA VAL A 116 9.76 -23.61 -27.21
C VAL A 116 8.78 -24.36 -28.11
N VAL A 117 7.91 -25.19 -27.52
CA VAL A 117 6.85 -25.91 -28.26
C VAL A 117 5.92 -24.92 -28.94
N TRP A 118 5.51 -23.86 -28.25
CA TRP A 118 4.66 -22.81 -28.82
C TRP A 118 5.34 -22.08 -29.97
N LEU A 119 6.63 -21.75 -29.84
CA LEU A 119 7.42 -21.15 -30.93
C LEU A 119 7.50 -22.10 -32.14
N LEU A 120 7.77 -23.39 -31.92
CA LEU A 120 7.80 -24.40 -33.00
C LEU A 120 6.45 -24.57 -33.71
N VAL A 121 5.35 -24.51 -32.97
CA VAL A 121 4.00 -24.59 -33.55
C VAL A 121 3.66 -23.30 -34.32
N ARG A 122 4.10 -22.15 -33.82
CA ARG A 122 3.90 -20.83 -34.45
C ARG A 122 4.73 -20.66 -35.72
N ASP A 123 5.97 -21.14 -35.71
CA ASP A 123 6.92 -21.07 -36.82
C ASP A 123 6.75 -22.20 -37.83
N LYS A 124 5.58 -22.87 -37.87
CA LYS A 124 5.24 -23.73 -39.02
C LYS A 124 5.40 -22.87 -40.28
N PRO A 125 6.38 -23.15 -41.14
CA PRO A 125 6.58 -22.35 -42.33
C PRO A 125 5.31 -22.52 -43.16
N ARG A 126 4.55 -21.43 -43.33
CA ARG A 126 3.63 -21.34 -44.47
C ARG A 126 4.52 -21.64 -45.65
N LYS A 127 4.30 -22.79 -46.31
CA LYS A 127 4.94 -23.12 -47.58
C LYS A 127 4.66 -21.95 -48.51
N THR A 128 5.61 -21.04 -48.64
CA THR A 128 5.56 -19.98 -49.63
C THR A 128 5.49 -20.72 -50.96
N PRO A 129 4.43 -20.56 -51.76
CA PRO A 129 4.37 -21.17 -53.07
C PRO A 129 5.59 -20.69 -53.85
N ARG A 130 6.45 -21.63 -54.22
CA ARG A 130 7.60 -21.38 -55.08
C ARG A 130 7.05 -20.92 -56.42
N VAL A 131 6.98 -19.62 -56.64
CA VAL A 131 6.69 -19.06 -57.97
C VAL A 131 7.83 -19.50 -58.88
N PRO A 132 7.57 -20.18 -60.01
CA PRO A 132 8.62 -20.58 -60.94
C PRO A 132 9.38 -19.36 -61.46
N SER A 133 10.69 -19.38 -61.32
CA SER A 133 11.58 -18.39 -61.93
C SER A 133 11.53 -18.55 -63.46
N ALA A 134 10.87 -17.60 -64.13
CA ALA A 134 10.90 -17.49 -65.58
C ALA A 134 12.18 -16.76 -66.06
N PRO A 135 12.74 -17.10 -67.23
CA PRO A 135 14.13 -16.80 -67.60
C PRO A 135 14.38 -15.34 -67.99
N ALA A 136 15.64 -14.94 -67.86
CA ALA A 136 16.16 -13.59 -68.06
C ALA A 136 16.21 -13.12 -69.54
N ALA A 137 16.09 -11.79 -69.70
CA ALA A 137 16.68 -10.92 -70.74
C ALA A 137 16.00 -10.91 -72.13
N PRO A 138 16.02 -9.78 -72.91
CA PRO A 138 17.11 -8.81 -72.95
C PRO A 138 16.78 -7.31 -72.88
N THR A 139 17.75 -6.63 -72.29
CA THR A 139 18.06 -5.21 -72.30
C THR A 139 18.14 -4.67 -73.73
N MET A 140 17.26 -3.74 -74.11
CA MET A 140 17.44 -2.91 -75.30
C MET A 140 18.12 -1.61 -74.91
N THR A 141 19.34 -1.46 -75.42
CA THR A 141 20.20 -0.28 -75.39
C THR A 141 19.58 0.88 -76.16
N SER A 142 19.53 2.04 -75.52
CA SER A 142 19.24 3.36 -76.09
C SER A 142 20.28 3.75 -77.15
N PRO A 143 19.88 4.22 -78.35
CA PRO A 143 20.76 4.92 -79.27
C PRO A 143 20.69 6.43 -79.04
N GLY A 144 21.85 7.04 -78.76
CA GLY A 144 22.04 8.48 -78.84
C GLY A 144 22.18 8.96 -80.28
N GLU A 145 21.48 10.05 -80.60
CA GLU A 145 21.78 11.00 -81.68
C GLU A 145 22.74 12.09 -81.15
N PRO A 146 23.30 13.04 -81.94
CA PRO A 146 23.39 13.18 -83.41
C PRO A 146 24.80 13.64 -83.88
N THR A 147 25.11 13.61 -85.19
CA THR A 147 25.96 14.64 -85.84
C THR A 147 25.69 14.68 -87.35
N LEU A 148 25.27 15.85 -87.82
CA LEU A 148 25.11 16.22 -89.22
C LEU A 148 26.10 17.36 -89.51
N HIS A 149 26.73 17.27 -90.68
CA HIS A 149 27.47 18.30 -91.44
C HIS A 149 28.98 18.51 -91.26
N ALA A 150 29.56 18.72 -92.45
CA ALA A 150 30.82 19.37 -92.77
C ALA A 150 30.78 20.88 -92.44
#